data_AF-A0A7C8ZPL7-F1
#
_entry.id   AF-A0A7C8ZPL7-F1
#
_cell.length_a   1.000
_cell.length_b   1.000
_cell.length_c   1.000
_cell.angle_alpha   90.00
_cell.angle_beta   90.00
_cell.angle_gamma   90.00
#
_symmetry.space_group_name_H-M   'P 1'
#
loop_
_entity.id
_entity.type
_entity.pdbx_description
1 polymer ?
#
loop_
_entity_poly.entity_id
_entity_poly.type
_entity_poly.pdbx_seq_one_letter_code
_entity_poly.pdbx_strand_id
1 'polypeptide(L)'
;MASGSGSGLSMEDFESLMKTSDVELLKKAWRNEKAAPEILQFQSSLVQRSQEQIQLMEETIEDFTRSGLDPLIVSVYQMDLDRTQYLLRSYLRIRLQKIEKDMIHISKTDIWNRLSQQEQKFAKKSYENMKKYLDESVLSKFPIGYQSNLKQSNASEEDDMVPEPNLDTFVFCKSESSIGSIPLDDSGDEIVDLVA
;
A
#
# COMPACT_ATOMS: atom_id res chain seq x y z
N MET A 1 -37.88 -14.13 -42.99
CA MET A 1 -37.54 -14.80 -41.72
C MET A 1 -36.08 -14.49 -41.44
N ALA A 2 -35.78 -13.41 -40.72
CA ALA A 2 -34.41 -13.05 -40.33
C ALA A 2 -34.16 -13.59 -38.92
N SER A 3 -33.33 -14.62 -38.80
CA SER A 3 -32.87 -15.13 -37.52
C SER A 3 -31.75 -14.22 -37.01
N GLY A 4 -32.07 -13.40 -36.01
CA GLY A 4 -31.06 -12.67 -35.25
C GLY A 4 -30.27 -13.63 -34.38
N SER A 5 -29.01 -13.87 -34.73
CA SER A 5 -28.04 -14.52 -33.85
C SER A 5 -27.63 -13.53 -32.77
N GLY A 6 -28.31 -13.58 -31.62
CA GLY A 6 -27.81 -12.96 -30.41
C GLY A 6 -26.57 -13.73 -29.94
N SER A 7 -25.40 -13.12 -30.05
CA SER A 7 -24.20 -13.61 -29.37
C SER A 7 -24.39 -13.40 -27.86
N GLY A 8 -24.96 -14.40 -27.18
CA GLY A 8 -24.97 -14.44 -25.73
C GLY A 8 -23.54 -14.56 -25.21
N LEU A 9 -23.18 -13.72 -24.23
CA LEU A 9 -21.93 -13.83 -23.47
C LEU A 9 -21.83 -15.24 -22.89
N SER A 10 -20.69 -15.90 -23.06
CA SER A 10 -20.49 -17.26 -22.57
C SER A 10 -20.33 -17.28 -21.04
N MET A 11 -20.56 -18.44 -20.41
CA MET A 11 -20.35 -18.62 -18.97
C MET A 11 -18.88 -18.33 -18.58
N GLU A 12 -17.93 -18.62 -19.48
CA GLU A 12 -16.50 -18.34 -19.31
C GLU A 12 -16.20 -16.83 -19.38
N ASP A 13 -16.90 -16.08 -20.23
CA ASP A 13 -16.81 -14.61 -20.27
C ASP A 13 -17.35 -13.99 -18.98
N PHE A 14 -18.42 -14.55 -18.43
CA PHE A 14 -19.01 -14.10 -17.16
C PHE A 14 -18.11 -14.45 -15.96
N GLU A 15 -17.50 -15.64 -15.96
CA GLU A 15 -16.57 -16.09 -14.93
C GLU A 15 -15.24 -15.31 -14.97
N SER A 16 -14.78 -14.92 -16.17
CA SER A 16 -13.68 -13.98 -16.38
C SER A 16 -14.00 -12.58 -15.85
N LEU A 17 -15.21 -12.08 -16.11
CA LEU A 17 -15.70 -10.80 -15.55
C LEU A 17 -15.84 -10.83 -14.02
N MET A 18 -16.10 -12.01 -13.46
CA MET A 18 -16.24 -12.26 -12.02
C MET A 18 -14.90 -12.46 -11.30
N LYS A 19 -13.79 -12.61 -12.02
CA LYS A 19 -12.45 -12.59 -11.40
C LYS A 19 -12.11 -11.15 -11.01
N THR A 20 -11.88 -10.93 -9.72
CA THR A 20 -11.42 -9.63 -9.22
C THR A 20 -10.17 -9.21 -9.99
N SER A 21 -10.29 -8.13 -10.77
CA SER A 21 -9.16 -7.65 -11.56
C SER A 21 -8.02 -7.20 -10.66
N ASP A 22 -6.78 -7.26 -11.15
CA ASP A 22 -5.63 -6.75 -10.42
C ASP A 22 -5.80 -5.26 -10.07
N VAL A 23 -6.54 -4.50 -10.89
CA VAL A 23 -6.90 -3.10 -10.58
C VAL A 23 -7.78 -3.00 -9.34
N GLU A 24 -8.80 -3.85 -9.19
CA GLU A 24 -9.66 -3.85 -7.99
C GLU A 24 -8.91 -4.33 -6.74
N LEU A 25 -8.04 -5.34 -6.90
CA LEU A 25 -7.15 -5.77 -5.82
C LEU A 25 -6.20 -4.64 -5.40
N LEU A 26 -5.64 -3.90 -6.35
CA LEU A 26 -4.74 -2.77 -6.09
C LEU A 26 -5.48 -1.61 -5.45
N LYS A 27 -6.72 -1.31 -5.86
CA LYS A 27 -7.58 -0.31 -5.20
C LYS A 27 -7.83 -0.68 -3.74
N LYS A 28 -8.09 -1.96 -3.46
CA LYS A 28 -8.30 -2.45 -2.09
C LYS A 28 -7.03 -2.31 -1.26
N ALA A 29 -5.89 -2.80 -1.76
CA ALA A 29 -4.59 -2.65 -1.09
C ALA A 29 -4.25 -1.18 -0.83
N TRP A 30 -4.47 -0.30 -1.81
CA TRP A 30 -4.26 1.15 -1.70
C TRP A 30 -5.15 1.80 -0.62
N ARG A 31 -6.46 1.50 -0.60
CA ARG A 31 -7.37 2.04 0.43
C ARG A 31 -6.96 1.59 1.83
N ASN A 32 -6.66 0.31 1.98
CA ASN A 32 -6.26 -0.26 3.28
C ASN A 32 -4.95 0.35 3.76
N GLU A 33 -3.95 0.45 2.88
CA GLU A 33 -2.68 1.08 3.21
C GLU A 33 -2.87 2.56 3.57
N LYS A 34 -3.73 3.28 2.87
CA LYS A 34 -4.01 4.69 3.17
C LYS A 34 -4.68 4.89 4.54
N ALA A 35 -5.55 3.97 4.95
CA ALA A 35 -6.34 4.09 6.17
C ALA A 35 -5.64 3.51 7.41
N ALA A 36 -4.76 2.52 7.25
CA ALA A 36 -4.09 1.87 8.36
C ALA A 36 -3.06 2.79 9.04
N PRO A 37 -2.97 2.80 10.38
CA PRO A 37 -1.97 3.59 11.12
C PRO A 37 -0.54 3.04 10.96
N GLU A 38 -0.40 1.73 10.81
CA GLU A 38 0.87 1.03 10.59
C GLU A 38 1.03 0.57 9.13
N ILE A 39 2.25 0.17 8.75
CA ILE A 39 2.57 -0.37 7.44
C ILE A 39 2.03 -1.80 7.28
N LEU A 40 1.31 -2.06 6.17
CA LEU A 40 0.75 -3.37 5.88
C LEU A 40 1.73 -4.27 5.12
N GLN A 41 1.36 -5.54 4.91
CA GLN A 41 2.13 -6.48 4.09
C GLN A 41 2.25 -6.00 2.63
N PHE A 42 3.48 -5.89 2.13
CA PHE A 42 3.74 -5.55 0.74
C PHE A 42 3.19 -6.63 -0.19
N GLN A 43 2.35 -6.21 -1.13
CA GLN A 43 1.69 -7.07 -2.12
C GLN A 43 2.61 -7.32 -3.34
N SER A 44 3.75 -8.01 -3.15
CA SER A 44 4.78 -8.20 -4.20
C SER A 44 4.21 -8.71 -5.52
N SER A 45 3.45 -9.81 -5.48
CA SER A 45 2.91 -10.43 -6.69
C SER A 45 1.90 -9.53 -7.42
N LEU A 46 1.07 -8.80 -6.66
CA LEU A 46 0.10 -7.87 -7.25
C LEU A 46 0.79 -6.67 -7.89
N VAL A 47 1.80 -6.09 -7.21
CA VAL A 47 2.58 -4.96 -7.74
C VAL A 47 3.30 -5.37 -9.01
N GLN A 48 3.96 -6.55 -9.01
CA GLN A 48 4.65 -7.06 -10.19
C GLN A 48 3.69 -7.23 -11.37
N ARG A 49 2.57 -7.95 -11.19
CA ARG A 49 1.57 -8.12 -12.26
C ARG A 49 1.01 -6.78 -12.74
N SER A 50 0.75 -5.85 -11.82
CA SER A 50 0.26 -4.50 -12.18
C SER A 50 1.28 -3.75 -13.04
N GLN A 51 2.58 -3.86 -12.75
CA GLN A 51 3.64 -3.26 -13.56
C GLN A 51 3.71 -3.89 -14.95
N GLU A 52 3.65 -5.21 -15.05
CA GLU A 52 3.64 -5.94 -16.32
C GLU A 52 2.42 -5.57 -17.18
N GLN A 53 1.23 -5.45 -16.58
CA GLN A 53 0.01 -5.02 -17.28
C GLN A 53 0.08 -3.56 -17.75
N ILE A 54 0.66 -2.66 -16.94
CA ILE A 54 0.90 -1.27 -17.34
C ILE A 54 1.82 -1.22 -18.56
N GLN A 55 2.93 -1.98 -18.54
CA GLN A 55 3.88 -2.02 -19.64
C GLN A 55 3.24 -2.58 -20.92
N LEU A 56 2.47 -3.66 -20.83
CA LEU A 56 1.77 -4.22 -21.99
C LEU A 56 0.75 -3.22 -22.58
N MET A 57 0.05 -2.47 -21.72
CA MET A 57 -0.92 -1.47 -22.15
C MET A 57 -0.23 -0.28 -22.83
N GLU A 58 0.95 0.14 -22.35
CA GLU A 58 1.79 1.16 -23.01
C GLU A 58 2.13 0.73 -24.45
N GLU A 59 2.66 -0.49 -24.62
CA GLU A 59 2.99 -1.05 -25.94
C GLU A 59 1.76 -1.13 -26.86
N THR A 60 0.61 -1.55 -26.30
CA THR A 60 -0.66 -1.65 -27.04
C THR A 60 -1.14 -0.29 -27.54
N ILE A 61 -1.06 0.76 -26.71
CA ILE A 61 -1.44 2.13 -27.07
C ILE A 61 -0.52 2.68 -28.17
N GLU A 62 0.78 2.40 -28.09
CA GLU A 62 1.74 2.77 -29.14
C GLU A 62 1.39 2.12 -30.49
N ASP A 63 1.03 0.83 -30.47
CA ASP A 63 0.62 0.10 -31.67
C ASP A 63 -0.71 0.62 -32.24
N PHE A 64 -1.72 0.90 -31.41
CA PHE A 64 -2.98 1.51 -31.86
C PHE A 64 -2.75 2.88 -32.52
N THR A 65 -1.84 3.66 -31.95
CA THR A 65 -1.44 4.95 -32.51
C THR A 65 -0.78 4.78 -33.88
N ARG A 66 0.11 3.78 -34.03
CA ARG A 66 0.79 3.48 -35.29
C ARG A 66 -0.15 2.91 -36.35
N SER A 67 -1.12 2.09 -35.97
CA SER A 67 -2.08 1.47 -36.89
C SER A 67 -3.17 2.42 -37.38
N GLY A 68 -3.21 3.66 -36.87
CA GLY A 68 -4.23 4.65 -37.25
C GLY A 68 -5.61 4.31 -36.71
N LEU A 69 -5.69 3.70 -35.52
CA LEU A 69 -6.94 3.44 -34.83
C LEU A 69 -7.62 4.78 -34.46
N ASP A 70 -8.93 4.79 -34.24
CA ASP A 70 -9.68 6.01 -33.91
C ASP A 70 -9.03 6.74 -32.72
N PRO A 71 -8.62 8.02 -32.87
CA PRO A 71 -8.02 8.81 -31.79
C PRO A 71 -8.85 8.84 -30.52
N LEU A 72 -10.18 8.78 -30.61
CA LEU A 72 -11.05 8.73 -29.43
C LEU A 72 -10.84 7.44 -28.64
N ILE A 73 -10.73 6.30 -29.32
CA ILE A 73 -10.49 5.01 -28.67
C ILE A 73 -9.11 5.01 -27.98
N VAL A 74 -8.08 5.46 -28.69
CA VAL A 74 -6.72 5.59 -28.13
C VAL A 74 -6.72 6.49 -26.88
N SER A 75 -7.46 7.60 -26.91
CA SER A 75 -7.56 8.50 -25.75
C SER A 75 -8.20 7.84 -24.52
N VAL A 76 -9.18 6.96 -24.72
CA VAL A 76 -9.82 6.22 -23.63
C VAL A 76 -8.83 5.25 -22.98
N TYR A 77 -8.08 4.48 -23.79
CA TYR A 77 -7.04 3.60 -23.26
C TYR A 77 -5.94 4.36 -22.52
N GLN A 78 -5.52 5.52 -23.04
CA GLN A 78 -4.54 6.37 -22.35
C GLN A 78 -5.06 6.85 -20.99
N MET A 79 -6.32 7.28 -20.90
CA MET A 79 -6.91 7.70 -19.62
C MET A 79 -6.94 6.57 -18.60
N ASP A 80 -7.28 5.35 -19.01
CA ASP A 80 -7.30 4.19 -18.10
C ASP A 80 -5.90 3.75 -17.67
N LEU A 81 -4.92 3.84 -18.57
CA LEU A 81 -3.50 3.65 -18.24
C LEU A 81 -3.04 4.66 -17.19
N ASP A 82 -3.30 5.95 -17.41
CA ASP A 82 -2.91 7.03 -16.50
C ASP A 82 -3.51 6.84 -15.10
N ARG A 83 -4.78 6.43 -15.02
CA ARG A 83 -5.47 6.14 -13.76
C ARG A 83 -4.83 4.96 -13.03
N THR A 84 -4.45 3.91 -13.76
CA THR A 84 -3.81 2.71 -13.19
C THR A 84 -2.39 3.01 -12.71
N GLN A 85 -1.62 3.77 -13.48
CA GLN A 85 -0.31 4.27 -13.08
C GLN A 85 -0.40 5.16 -11.84
N TYR A 86 -1.37 6.09 -11.80
CA TYR A 86 -1.60 6.93 -10.62
C TYR A 86 -1.86 6.08 -9.38
N LEU A 87 -2.74 5.08 -9.48
CA LEU A 87 -3.09 4.21 -8.37
C LEU A 87 -1.87 3.46 -7.83
N LEU A 88 -1.08 2.84 -8.70
CA LEU A 88 0.13 2.13 -8.31
C LEU A 88 1.15 3.07 -7.65
N ARG A 89 1.41 4.24 -8.27
CA ARG A 89 2.32 5.25 -7.73
C ARG A 89 1.84 5.78 -6.38
N SER A 90 0.54 5.98 -6.21
CA SER A 90 -0.04 6.45 -4.95
C SER A 90 0.14 5.42 -3.83
N TYR A 91 -0.12 4.14 -4.11
CA TYR A 91 0.15 3.04 -3.16
C TYR A 91 1.60 3.01 -2.71
N LEU A 92 2.55 3.02 -3.64
CA LEU A 92 3.98 3.00 -3.31
C LEU A 92 4.42 4.24 -2.53
N ARG A 93 3.92 5.43 -2.88
CA ARG A 93 4.24 6.68 -2.16
C ARG A 93 3.75 6.67 -0.72
N ILE A 94 2.52 6.21 -0.47
CA ILE A 94 1.96 6.13 0.89
C ILE A 94 2.83 5.21 1.76
N ARG A 95 3.25 4.06 1.20
CA ARG A 95 4.14 3.14 1.90
C ARG A 95 5.47 3.77 2.24
N LEU A 96 6.12 4.45 1.28
CA LEU A 96 7.38 5.15 1.54
C LEU A 96 7.25 6.20 2.65
N GLN A 97 6.14 6.95 2.69
CA GLN A 97 5.89 7.94 3.75
C GLN A 97 5.77 7.29 5.13
N LYS A 98 5.06 6.16 5.25
CA LYS A 98 4.97 5.42 6.51
C LYS A 98 6.32 4.84 6.93
N ILE A 99 7.05 4.26 5.97
CA ILE A 99 8.39 3.71 6.22
C ILE A 99 9.35 4.80 6.70
N GLU A 100 9.30 5.99 6.09
CA GLU A 100 10.13 7.13 6.52
C GLU A 100 9.75 7.61 7.92
N LYS A 101 8.45 7.63 8.26
CA LYS A 101 7.97 8.04 9.59
C LYS A 101 8.41 7.07 10.69
N ASP A 102 8.24 5.78 10.46
CA ASP A 102 8.39 4.73 11.49
C ASP A 102 9.66 3.88 11.27
N MET A 103 10.68 4.43 10.56
CA MET A 103 11.85 3.68 10.07
C MET A 103 12.59 2.90 11.16
N ILE A 104 12.72 3.49 12.35
CA ILE A 104 13.46 2.92 13.47
C ILE A 104 12.65 1.78 14.11
N HIS A 105 11.35 2.01 14.35
CA HIS A 105 10.43 1.01 14.89
C HIS A 105 10.32 -0.21 13.95
N ILE A 106 10.18 0.03 12.65
CA ILE A 106 10.13 -1.04 11.62
C ILE A 106 11.40 -1.89 11.64
N SER A 107 12.58 -1.29 11.84
CA SER A 107 13.86 -2.02 11.83
C SER A 107 14.07 -2.96 13.01
N LYS A 108 13.32 -2.78 14.10
CA LYS A 108 13.46 -3.53 15.36
C LYS A 108 12.42 -4.63 15.53
N THR A 109 11.40 -4.64 14.69
CA THR A 109 10.23 -5.51 14.81
C THR A 109 10.09 -6.42 13.60
N ASP A 110 9.20 -7.42 13.69
CA ASP A 110 8.89 -8.33 12.58
C ASP A 110 8.24 -7.63 11.38
N ILE A 111 7.86 -6.35 11.55
CA ILE A 111 7.32 -5.48 10.49
C ILE A 111 8.32 -5.33 9.34
N TRP A 112 9.63 -5.47 9.60
CA TRP A 112 10.66 -5.49 8.55
C TRP A 112 10.36 -6.48 7.40
N ASN A 113 9.74 -7.61 7.72
CA ASN A 113 9.38 -8.66 6.76
C ASN A 113 8.17 -8.29 5.88
N ARG A 114 7.43 -7.23 6.26
CA ARG A 114 6.30 -6.69 5.48
C ARG A 114 6.75 -5.79 4.34
N LEU A 115 8.03 -5.40 4.27
CA LEU A 115 8.57 -4.49 3.27
C LEU A 115 9.09 -5.25 2.03
N SER A 116 9.05 -4.60 0.87
CA SER A 116 9.79 -5.06 -0.30
C SER A 116 11.31 -4.92 -0.11
N GLN A 117 12.12 -5.66 -0.88
CA GLN A 117 13.58 -5.51 -0.83
C GLN A 117 14.06 -4.09 -1.13
N GLN A 118 13.34 -3.36 -1.99
CA GLN A 118 13.66 -1.98 -2.34
C GLN A 118 13.29 -1.03 -1.20
N GLU A 119 12.15 -1.28 -0.54
CA GLU A 119 11.71 -0.56 0.65
C GLU A 119 12.68 -0.77 1.83
N GLN A 120 13.17 -1.99 2.04
CA GLN A 120 14.18 -2.29 3.05
C GLN A 120 15.49 -1.52 2.81
N LYS A 121 15.95 -1.47 1.55
CA LYS A 121 17.13 -0.66 1.18
C LYS A 121 16.90 0.82 1.43
N PHE A 122 15.71 1.32 1.11
CA PHE A 122 15.33 2.72 1.39
C PHE A 122 15.33 3.00 2.90
N ALA A 123 14.63 2.19 3.70
CA ALA A 123 14.54 2.36 5.15
C ALA A 123 15.91 2.41 5.83
N LYS A 124 16.79 1.44 5.47
CA LYS A 124 18.17 1.38 6.00
C LYS A 124 18.97 2.63 5.65
N LYS A 125 18.95 3.04 4.37
CA LYS A 125 19.70 4.21 3.91
C LYS A 125 19.16 5.51 4.53
N SER A 126 17.86 5.66 4.65
CA SER A 126 17.22 6.82 5.28
C SER A 126 17.61 6.93 6.74
N TYR A 127 17.61 5.81 7.48
CA TYR A 127 18.06 5.79 8.87
C TYR A 127 19.55 6.14 9.02
N GLU A 128 20.42 5.54 8.19
CA GLU A 128 21.86 5.85 8.20
C GLU A 128 22.14 7.33 7.92
N ASN A 129 21.43 7.91 6.94
CA ASN A 129 21.54 9.33 6.61
C ASN A 129 21.06 10.23 7.75
N MET A 130 19.91 9.93 8.35
CA MET A 130 19.35 10.68 9.47
C MET A 130 20.31 10.64 10.66
N LYS A 131 20.78 9.45 11.04
CA LYS A 131 21.72 9.25 12.14
C LYS A 131 22.99 10.07 11.93
N LYS A 132 23.62 9.94 10.75
CA LYS A 132 24.82 10.70 10.39
C LYS A 132 24.59 12.20 10.49
N TYR A 133 23.48 12.69 9.95
CA TYR A 133 23.14 14.10 9.99
C TYR A 133 22.99 14.62 11.43
N LEU A 134 22.28 13.88 12.29
CA LEU A 134 22.10 14.25 13.70
C LEU A 134 23.42 14.21 14.47
N ASP A 135 24.25 13.19 14.24
CA ASP A 135 25.58 13.03 14.84
C ASP A 135 26.49 14.23 14.52
N GLU A 136 26.59 14.61 13.24
CA GLU A 136 27.43 15.71 12.77
C GLU A 136 26.88 17.08 13.20
N SER A 137 25.56 17.25 13.21
CA SER A 137 24.94 18.56 13.47
C SER A 137 24.90 18.90 14.96
N VAL A 138 24.48 17.94 15.80
CA VAL A 138 24.14 18.21 17.20
C VAL A 138 24.64 17.14 18.18
N LEU A 139 24.45 15.84 17.93
CA LEU A 139 24.65 14.80 18.95
C LEU A 139 26.10 14.68 19.42
N SER A 140 27.08 14.87 18.53
CA SER A 140 28.51 14.91 18.90
C SER A 140 28.88 16.04 19.88
N LYS A 141 28.04 17.08 19.97
CA LYS A 141 28.26 18.25 20.85
C LYS A 141 27.58 18.08 22.21
N PHE A 142 26.70 17.09 22.37
CA PHE A 142 26.07 16.81 23.66
C PHE A 142 27.03 16.11 24.63
N PRO A 143 26.80 16.21 25.95
CA PRO A 143 27.50 15.40 26.94
C PRO A 143 27.32 13.90 26.66
N ILE A 144 28.29 13.08 27.05
CA ILE A 144 28.37 11.62 26.77
C ILE A 144 27.06 10.87 27.10
N GLY A 145 26.29 11.35 28.07
CA GLY A 145 25.00 10.81 28.48
C GLY A 145 23.83 10.99 27.50
N TYR A 146 23.96 11.83 26.48
CA TYR A 146 22.85 12.35 25.66
C TYR A 146 23.14 12.33 24.15
N GLN A 147 24.14 11.54 23.71
CA GLN A 147 24.55 11.50 22.30
C GLN A 147 23.73 10.49 21.48
N SER A 148 22.81 9.76 22.09
CA SER A 148 21.96 8.78 21.40
C SER A 148 20.78 9.46 20.73
N ASN A 149 20.46 9.06 19.50
CA ASN A 149 19.21 9.43 18.82
C ASN A 149 18.05 8.46 19.13
N LEU A 150 18.30 7.42 19.94
CA LEU A 150 17.34 6.37 20.28
C LEU A 150 16.86 6.44 21.73
N LYS A 151 17.63 7.11 22.60
CA LYS A 151 17.40 7.20 24.04
C LYS A 151 17.47 8.64 24.50
N GLN A 152 16.62 9.03 25.44
CA GLN A 152 16.67 10.35 26.06
C GLN A 152 17.97 10.54 26.84
N SER A 153 18.44 9.49 27.52
CA SER A 153 19.72 9.47 28.23
C SER A 153 20.31 8.07 28.34
N ASN A 154 21.60 7.96 28.69
CA ASN A 154 22.25 6.68 28.95
C ASN A 154 21.68 5.93 30.17
N ALA A 155 20.89 6.59 31.02
CA ALA A 155 20.19 5.94 32.13
C ALA A 155 18.92 5.20 31.69
N SER A 156 18.44 5.46 30.47
CA SER A 156 17.24 4.82 29.91
C SER A 156 17.59 3.38 29.50
N GLU A 157 16.87 2.41 30.04
CA GLU A 157 17.09 0.99 29.75
C GLU A 157 16.67 0.66 28.31
N GLU A 158 15.55 1.23 27.88
CA GLU A 158 14.95 1.01 26.55
C GLU A 158 15.14 2.22 25.63
N ASP A 159 14.81 2.04 24.35
CA ASP A 159 14.87 3.08 23.33
C ASP A 159 13.59 3.94 23.33
N ASP A 160 13.48 4.79 24.35
CA ASP A 160 12.32 5.64 24.68
C ASP A 160 12.08 6.83 23.74
N MET A 161 12.97 7.08 22.77
CA MET A 161 12.84 8.15 21.78
C MET A 161 12.42 7.64 20.39
N VAL A 162 11.99 6.38 20.29
CA VAL A 162 11.57 5.78 19.02
C VAL A 162 10.08 6.03 18.80
N PRO A 163 9.68 6.76 17.74
CA PRO A 163 8.27 6.95 17.43
C PRO A 163 7.66 5.63 16.93
N GLU A 164 6.46 5.33 17.44
CA GLU A 164 5.69 4.13 17.08
C GLU A 164 4.35 4.51 16.47
N PRO A 165 3.80 3.69 15.55
CA PRO A 165 2.46 3.89 15.02
C PRO A 165 1.41 3.69 16.13
N ASN A 166 0.48 4.64 16.27
CA ASN A 166 -0.62 4.53 17.23
C ASN A 166 -1.69 3.54 16.73
N LEU A 167 -1.69 2.33 17.28
CA LEU A 167 -2.62 1.27 16.90
C LEU A 167 -4.06 1.50 17.40
N ASP A 168 -4.26 2.40 18.37
CA ASP A 168 -5.59 2.79 18.87
C ASP A 168 -6.28 3.85 17.99
N THR A 169 -5.69 4.16 16.82
CA THR A 169 -6.29 5.08 15.87
C THR A 169 -7.53 4.46 15.24
N PHE A 170 -8.68 5.13 15.39
CA PHE A 170 -9.93 4.71 14.77
C PHE A 170 -9.83 4.67 13.24
N VAL A 171 -10.33 3.59 12.64
CA VAL A 171 -10.44 3.41 11.19
C VAL A 171 -11.86 3.04 10.80
N PHE A 172 -12.29 3.47 9.61
CA PHE A 172 -13.54 2.99 9.04
C PHE A 172 -13.30 1.62 8.39
N CYS A 173 -14.05 0.62 8.85
CA CYS A 173 -14.04 -0.72 8.25
C CYS A 173 -15.35 -0.99 7.50
N LYS A 174 -15.29 -1.90 6.53
CA LYS A 174 -16.43 -2.40 5.79
C LYS A 174 -16.38 -3.93 5.84
N SER A 175 -17.49 -4.57 6.22
CA SER A 175 -17.64 -6.02 6.09
C SER A 175 -17.81 -6.42 4.63
N GLU A 176 -17.09 -7.45 4.19
CA GLU A 176 -17.18 -8.00 2.83
C GLU A 176 -18.19 -9.16 2.76
N SER A 177 -18.56 -9.70 3.91
CA SER A 177 -19.51 -10.78 4.09
C SER A 177 -20.28 -10.54 5.38
N SER A 178 -21.46 -11.14 5.52
CA SER A 178 -22.13 -11.16 6.82
C SER A 178 -21.26 -11.91 7.81
N ILE A 179 -20.83 -11.21 8.86
CA ILE A 179 -19.96 -11.75 9.92
C ILE A 179 -20.80 -12.09 11.16
N GLY A 180 -22.09 -11.75 11.13
CA GLY A 180 -23.01 -11.86 12.25
C GLY A 180 -22.73 -10.83 13.34
N SER A 181 -23.12 -11.20 14.55
CA SER A 181 -22.97 -10.39 15.76
C SER A 181 -21.54 -10.45 16.30
N ILE A 182 -20.86 -9.30 16.33
CA ILE A 182 -19.51 -9.18 16.89
C ILE A 182 -19.57 -8.36 18.18
N PRO A 183 -18.99 -8.86 19.30
CA PRO A 183 -18.81 -8.07 20.51
C PRO A 183 -17.76 -6.97 20.26
N LEU A 184 -18.11 -5.72 20.58
CA LEU A 184 -17.24 -4.56 20.43
C LEU A 184 -16.30 -4.36 21.63
N ASP A 185 -16.65 -4.91 22.78
CA ASP A 185 -15.90 -4.78 24.03
C ASP A 185 -15.48 -6.14 24.59
N ASP A 186 -14.43 -6.15 25.42
CA ASP A 186 -13.94 -7.37 26.08
C ASP A 186 -14.97 -7.98 27.04
N SER A 187 -15.97 -7.19 27.47
CA SER A 187 -17.08 -7.64 28.32
C SER A 187 -18.18 -8.36 27.52
N GLY A 188 -18.27 -8.12 26.21
CA GLY A 188 -19.29 -8.71 25.32
C GLY A 188 -20.70 -8.12 25.47
N ASP A 189 -20.83 -6.96 26.10
CA ASP A 189 -22.11 -6.31 26.37
C ASP A 189 -22.59 -5.47 25.17
N GLU A 190 -21.67 -4.96 24.35
CA GLU A 190 -21.99 -4.23 23.12
C GLU A 190 -21.84 -5.13 21.90
N ILE A 191 -22.96 -5.49 21.28
CA ILE A 191 -22.99 -6.34 20.09
C ILE A 191 -23.43 -5.52 18.88
N VAL A 192 -22.66 -5.57 17.80
CA VAL A 192 -23.05 -5.01 16.50
C VAL A 192 -23.24 -6.12 15.49
N ASP A 193 -24.37 -6.09 14.81
CA ASP A 193 -24.65 -7.01 13.70
C ASP A 193 -24.12 -6.41 12.40
N LEU A 194 -23.07 -7.01 11.85
CA LEU A 194 -22.48 -6.59 10.57
C LEU A 194 -23.11 -7.40 9.44
N VAL A 195 -24.26 -6.91 8.96
CA VAL A 195 -24.91 -7.41 7.74
C VAL A 195 -24.34 -6.69 6.52
N ALA A 196 -23.95 -7.45 5.49
CA ALA A 196 -23.35 -6.93 4.25
C ALA A 196 -24.37 -6.26 3.31
#